data_AF-A0A964AM94-F1
#
_entry.id   AF-A0A964AM94-F1
#
_cell.length_a   1.000
_cell.length_b   1.000
_cell.length_c   1.000
_cell.angle_alpha   90.00
_cell.angle_beta   90.00
_cell.angle_gamma   90.00
#
_symmetry.space_group_name_H-M   'P 1'
#
loop_
_entity.id
_entity.type
_entity.pdbx_description
1 polymer ?
#
loop_
_entity_poly.entity_id
_entity_poly.type
_entity_poly.pdbx_seq_one_letter_code
_entity_poly.pdbx_strand_id
1 'polypeptide(L)'
;MRQPLPLLLLGALLACKDAEPVDDTGPIDSGPAEVGVEDCDGVDDDGDGLVDEGLTVTYYWDADGDGFGDPDRARDACGPEAGYVNAGEDCDDRDPEVHPGAAEVCDGVDNDCDGTTDQGAEGSADWYADGDGDGFGAGEPEVSCAAPDETHVLQDGDCDDGDAAVHPGALEQCDGVDSDCDPDNERSIVTFLPADGAAPESWTERFAEGAAFAPVTRVVSRAGTLRFCPGTYFTSLRVRADLGIEGYGDADEIVLSAELQHGVVIARTDGVTLSLSSLTLERGLGVGVVLEEQTAGGGVECDGLVDLTMSDVIVQDSRAGVGAGIYLRGCTATLSDVTLRDNVADYYGGGLALLGGEATLERVTVQDNVSDHGGGLAVVGYDGDARLSLVDSLVQDNTANRLGGGAVVESGTLDCAADPAEIAGFLANTADSGGGVYLSPGGAVTSTDCDWGSGSSENDPEDVSSVRAAYGDDETFACDASGCVP
;
A
#
# COMPACT_ATOMS: atom_id res chain seq x y z
N MET A 1 20.64 -13.39 -30.85
CA MET A 1 21.19 -14.38 -31.79
C MET A 1 20.08 -14.76 -32.77
N ARG A 2 20.40 -14.67 -34.07
CA ARG A 2 19.69 -15.13 -35.28
C ARG A 2 18.57 -16.16 -35.10
N GLN A 3 17.41 -15.84 -35.69
CA GLN A 3 16.44 -16.81 -36.24
C GLN A 3 17.09 -17.74 -37.28
N PRO A 4 16.43 -18.86 -37.59
CA PRO A 4 16.37 -19.29 -38.98
C PRO A 4 14.96 -19.67 -39.45
N LEU A 5 14.61 -19.15 -40.65
CA LEU A 5 13.68 -19.76 -41.60
C LEU A 5 14.19 -21.13 -42.11
N PRO A 6 13.29 -21.96 -42.66
CA PRO A 6 13.44 -22.38 -44.07
C PRO A 6 12.08 -22.36 -44.82
N LEU A 7 11.96 -21.79 -46.03
CA LEU A 7 12.43 -22.22 -47.37
C LEU A 7 11.50 -23.23 -48.08
N LEU A 8 10.77 -22.70 -49.06
CA LEU A 8 10.24 -23.24 -50.33
C LEU A 8 10.14 -24.76 -50.55
N LEU A 9 8.97 -25.19 -51.07
CA LEU A 9 8.92 -26.05 -52.26
C LEU A 9 7.67 -25.80 -53.13
N LEU A 10 7.88 -26.02 -54.42
CA LEU A 10 7.15 -25.59 -55.60
C LEU A 10 6.32 -26.76 -56.19
N GLY A 11 5.10 -26.48 -56.66
CA GLY A 11 4.58 -27.04 -57.93
C GLY A 11 3.67 -28.28 -57.90
N ALA A 12 2.44 -28.12 -58.42
CA ALA A 12 1.71 -29.12 -59.23
C ALA A 12 0.54 -28.37 -59.93
N LEU A 13 0.76 -27.82 -61.13
CA LEU A 13 0.43 -28.39 -62.45
C LEU A 13 -0.99 -28.94 -62.62
N LEU A 14 -1.78 -28.11 -63.31
CA LEU A 14 -2.97 -28.37 -64.09
C LEU A 14 -2.76 -29.56 -65.06
N ALA A 15 -3.72 -30.50 -65.10
CA ALA A 15 -3.87 -31.45 -66.20
C ALA A 15 -5.36 -31.61 -66.53
N CYS A 16 -5.75 -31.10 -67.70
CA CYS A 16 -6.95 -31.51 -68.43
C CYS A 16 -6.89 -33.02 -68.69
N LYS A 17 -8.03 -33.71 -68.56
CA LYS A 17 -8.20 -35.05 -69.08
C LYS A 17 -9.28 -35.03 -70.15
N ASP A 18 -8.85 -35.44 -71.32
CA ASP A 18 -9.56 -35.51 -72.58
C ASP A 18 -10.83 -36.37 -72.55
N ALA A 19 -11.76 -35.97 -73.42
CA ALA A 19 -12.93 -36.71 -73.87
C ALA A 19 -12.53 -37.86 -74.80
N GLU A 20 -13.24 -38.99 -74.72
CA GLU A 20 -13.37 -40.03 -75.76
C GLU A 20 -14.77 -40.71 -75.65
N PRO A 21 -15.25 -41.52 -76.62
CA PRO A 21 -16.23 -41.11 -77.62
C PRO A 21 -17.55 -41.91 -77.52
N VAL A 22 -18.55 -41.47 -78.29
CA VAL A 22 -19.86 -42.12 -78.48
C VAL A 22 -19.71 -43.42 -79.28
N ASP A 23 -20.24 -44.53 -78.75
CA ASP A 23 -20.50 -45.77 -79.48
C ASP A 23 -22.00 -46.11 -79.38
N ASP A 24 -22.71 -45.81 -80.48
CA ASP A 24 -24.11 -46.17 -80.74
C ASP A 24 -24.14 -47.58 -81.34
N THR A 25 -24.67 -48.56 -80.60
CA THR A 25 -25.50 -49.65 -81.14
C THR A 25 -26.11 -50.51 -80.03
N GLY A 26 -27.38 -50.27 -79.67
CA GLY A 26 -28.16 -51.13 -78.78
C GLY A 26 -29.67 -50.92 -78.96
N PRO A 27 -30.51 -51.97 -78.97
CA PRO A 27 -31.81 -51.95 -79.63
C PRO A 27 -32.95 -51.33 -78.80
N ILE A 28 -33.83 -50.63 -79.51
CA ILE A 28 -35.17 -50.17 -79.11
C ILE A 28 -35.98 -51.25 -78.37
N ASP A 29 -36.14 -51.06 -77.05
CA ASP A 29 -37.12 -51.75 -76.22
C ASP A 29 -38.26 -50.78 -75.88
N SER A 30 -39.45 -51.12 -76.34
CA SER A 30 -40.68 -50.37 -76.11
C SER A 30 -41.30 -50.78 -74.78
N GLY A 31 -40.91 -50.08 -73.70
CA GLY A 31 -41.58 -50.04 -72.40
C GLY A 31 -42.47 -48.79 -72.24
N PRO A 32 -43.40 -48.75 -71.26
CA PRO A 32 -44.46 -47.74 -71.18
C PRO A 32 -43.88 -46.37 -70.84
N ALA A 33 -44.56 -45.31 -71.27
CA ALA A 33 -44.19 -43.90 -71.12
C ALA A 33 -43.50 -43.62 -69.77
N GLU A 34 -42.23 -43.26 -69.84
CA GLU A 34 -41.55 -42.54 -68.77
C GLU A 34 -42.42 -41.32 -68.48
N VAL A 35 -42.82 -41.12 -67.22
CA VAL A 35 -43.34 -39.84 -66.75
C VAL A 35 -42.27 -38.82 -67.12
N GLY A 36 -42.64 -37.80 -67.90
CA GLY A 36 -41.73 -36.74 -68.29
C GLY A 36 -41.07 -36.18 -67.03
N VAL A 37 -39.77 -35.91 -67.11
CA VAL A 37 -39.18 -34.98 -66.16
C VAL A 37 -39.65 -33.62 -66.65
N GLU A 38 -40.37 -32.88 -65.83
CA GLU A 38 -40.71 -31.49 -66.13
C GLU A 38 -39.42 -30.73 -66.46
N ASP A 39 -39.39 -29.98 -67.57
CA ASP A 39 -38.38 -28.99 -67.87
C ASP A 39 -39.03 -27.61 -67.80
N CYS A 40 -38.37 -26.61 -67.21
CA CYS A 40 -38.98 -25.30 -67.16
C CYS A 40 -38.87 -24.52 -68.47
N ASP A 41 -39.81 -24.77 -69.36
CA ASP A 41 -39.96 -24.08 -70.63
C ASP A 41 -41.38 -23.49 -70.85
N GLY A 42 -42.25 -23.59 -69.83
CA GLY A 42 -43.62 -23.10 -69.88
C GLY A 42 -44.58 -24.04 -70.61
N VAL A 43 -44.21 -25.30 -70.80
CA VAL A 43 -45.08 -26.39 -71.28
C VAL A 43 -45.27 -27.46 -70.22
N ASP A 44 -46.25 -28.33 -70.45
CA ASP A 44 -46.55 -29.51 -69.63
C ASP A 44 -45.81 -30.69 -70.28
N ASP A 45 -44.63 -31.04 -69.75
CA ASP A 45 -43.71 -32.01 -70.35
C ASP A 45 -44.05 -33.46 -69.98
N ASP A 46 -44.67 -33.68 -68.83
CA ASP A 46 -45.08 -34.97 -68.32
C ASP A 46 -46.55 -35.33 -68.60
N GLY A 47 -47.35 -34.34 -68.99
CA GLY A 47 -48.73 -34.48 -69.44
C GLY A 47 -49.75 -34.62 -68.30
N ASP A 48 -49.40 -34.23 -67.07
CA ASP A 48 -50.31 -34.31 -65.91
C ASP A 48 -51.33 -33.15 -65.84
N GLY A 49 -51.14 -32.11 -66.66
CA GLY A 49 -52.01 -30.95 -66.79
C GLY A 49 -51.63 -29.75 -65.90
N LEU A 50 -50.53 -29.84 -65.16
CA LEU A 50 -49.83 -28.72 -64.54
C LEU A 50 -48.68 -28.27 -65.48
N VAL A 51 -48.06 -27.13 -65.18
CA VAL A 51 -46.98 -26.57 -66.00
C VAL A 51 -45.86 -26.22 -65.04
N ASP A 52 -44.68 -26.82 -65.24
CA ASP A 52 -43.46 -26.60 -64.48
C ASP A 52 -43.61 -26.83 -62.96
N GLU A 53 -44.50 -27.73 -62.53
CA GLU A 53 -44.79 -27.95 -61.12
C GLU A 53 -43.63 -28.57 -60.36
N GLY A 54 -43.34 -28.03 -59.17
CA GLY A 54 -42.20 -28.46 -58.37
C GLY A 54 -40.83 -28.03 -58.92
N LEU A 55 -40.78 -27.27 -60.03
CA LEU A 55 -39.55 -26.66 -60.57
C LEU A 55 -39.44 -25.17 -60.30
N THR A 56 -40.54 -24.49 -59.96
CA THR A 56 -40.52 -23.07 -59.64
C THR A 56 -39.88 -22.83 -58.27
N VAL A 57 -38.95 -21.87 -58.22
CA VAL A 57 -38.42 -21.29 -56.99
C VAL A 57 -39.06 -19.92 -56.80
N THR A 58 -39.35 -19.56 -55.55
CA THR A 58 -39.83 -18.22 -55.24
C THR A 58 -38.66 -17.24 -55.30
N TYR A 59 -38.79 -16.20 -56.11
CA TYR A 59 -37.85 -15.09 -56.19
C TYR A 59 -38.50 -13.79 -55.73
N TYR A 60 -37.69 -12.90 -55.17
CA TYR A 60 -38.09 -11.64 -54.55
C TYR A 60 -37.45 -10.49 -55.32
N TRP A 61 -38.20 -9.40 -55.53
CA TRP A 61 -37.66 -8.22 -56.20
C TRP A 61 -36.61 -7.57 -55.28
N ASP A 62 -35.42 -7.33 -55.83
CA ASP A 62 -34.27 -6.70 -55.16
C ASP A 62 -34.08 -5.31 -55.79
N ALA A 63 -34.56 -4.26 -55.10
CA ALA A 63 -34.62 -2.92 -55.68
C ALA A 63 -33.32 -2.12 -55.52
N ASP A 64 -32.52 -2.38 -54.50
CA ASP A 64 -31.29 -1.65 -54.19
C ASP A 64 -30.00 -2.42 -54.56
N GLY A 65 -30.10 -3.72 -54.80
CA GLY A 65 -29.06 -4.56 -55.37
C GLY A 65 -28.10 -5.18 -54.35
N ASP A 66 -28.52 -5.36 -53.10
CA ASP A 66 -27.68 -5.97 -52.04
C ASP A 66 -27.70 -7.51 -52.01
N GLY A 67 -28.66 -8.12 -52.72
CA GLY A 67 -28.82 -9.57 -52.82
C GLY A 67 -29.96 -10.17 -51.99
N PHE A 68 -30.69 -9.36 -51.22
CA PHE A 68 -31.95 -9.68 -50.56
C PHE A 68 -33.10 -8.94 -51.27
N GLY A 69 -34.33 -9.38 -51.06
CA GLY A 69 -35.47 -8.76 -51.75
C GLY A 69 -36.74 -8.79 -50.92
N ASP A 70 -37.69 -7.93 -51.32
CA ASP A 70 -38.92 -7.66 -50.58
C ASP A 70 -39.82 -8.92 -50.48
N PRO A 71 -40.12 -9.43 -49.26
CA PRO A 71 -40.98 -10.59 -49.05
C PRO A 71 -42.40 -10.43 -49.63
N ASP A 72 -42.91 -9.20 -49.69
CA ASP A 72 -44.23 -8.89 -50.23
C ASP A 72 -44.24 -8.82 -51.77
N ARG A 73 -43.06 -8.89 -52.41
CA ARG A 73 -42.86 -8.89 -53.87
C ARG A 73 -42.31 -10.20 -54.40
N ALA A 74 -42.76 -11.30 -53.80
CA ALA A 74 -42.48 -12.65 -54.25
C ALA A 74 -43.15 -12.98 -55.59
N ARG A 75 -42.43 -13.74 -56.43
CA ARG A 75 -42.95 -14.37 -57.64
C ARG A 75 -42.30 -15.74 -57.85
N ASP A 76 -43.12 -16.73 -58.15
CA ASP A 76 -42.63 -18.05 -58.56
C ASP A 76 -42.16 -18.01 -60.03
N ALA A 77 -40.93 -18.43 -60.24
CA ALA A 77 -40.31 -18.55 -61.56
C ALA A 77 -39.28 -19.69 -61.54
N CYS A 78 -38.86 -20.15 -62.72
CA CYS A 78 -37.93 -21.27 -62.81
C CYS A 78 -36.46 -20.88 -62.84
N GLY A 79 -36.18 -19.58 -62.80
CA GLY A 79 -34.83 -19.06 -62.82
C GLY A 79 -34.83 -17.60 -62.42
N PRO A 80 -33.67 -17.07 -62.00
CA PRO A 80 -33.56 -15.68 -61.58
C PRO A 80 -33.84 -14.76 -62.77
N GLU A 81 -34.90 -13.97 -62.66
CA GLU A 81 -35.15 -12.85 -63.57
C GLU A 81 -34.24 -11.67 -63.18
N ALA A 82 -33.97 -10.75 -64.11
CA ALA A 82 -33.14 -9.59 -63.79
C ALA A 82 -33.84 -8.70 -62.74
N GLY A 83 -33.14 -8.42 -61.63
CA GLY A 83 -33.69 -7.69 -60.48
C GLY A 83 -34.46 -8.56 -59.49
N TYR A 84 -34.36 -9.89 -59.59
CA TYR A 84 -34.96 -10.83 -58.65
C TYR A 84 -33.91 -11.75 -58.02
N VAL A 85 -33.99 -11.97 -56.72
CA VAL A 85 -33.09 -12.80 -55.91
C VAL A 85 -33.87 -13.89 -55.17
N ASN A 86 -33.19 -14.91 -54.66
CA ASN A 86 -33.83 -16.04 -53.96
C ASN A 86 -33.74 -15.96 -52.43
N ALA A 87 -33.32 -14.81 -51.89
CA ALA A 87 -33.37 -14.46 -50.47
C ALA A 87 -34.44 -13.38 -50.29
N GLY A 88 -35.45 -13.63 -49.46
CA GLY A 88 -36.69 -12.85 -49.40
C GLY A 88 -36.93 -12.21 -48.04
N GLU A 89 -35.88 -12.04 -47.26
CA GLU A 89 -35.95 -11.62 -45.86
C GLU A 89 -35.52 -10.15 -45.66
N ASP A 90 -35.53 -9.33 -46.72
CA ASP A 90 -35.19 -7.92 -46.67
C ASP A 90 -36.28 -7.08 -45.96
N CYS A 91 -35.89 -6.30 -44.95
CA CYS A 91 -36.80 -5.44 -44.20
C CYS A 91 -36.90 -4.00 -44.76
N ASP A 92 -35.95 -3.52 -45.58
CA ASP A 92 -36.08 -2.30 -46.39
C ASP A 92 -35.35 -2.42 -47.74
N ASP A 93 -36.05 -3.01 -48.72
CA ASP A 93 -35.68 -3.19 -50.14
C ASP A 93 -35.53 -1.87 -50.94
N ARG A 94 -35.00 -0.83 -50.30
CA ARG A 94 -34.60 0.45 -50.88
C ARG A 94 -33.27 0.94 -50.31
N ASP A 95 -32.76 0.31 -49.27
CA ASP A 95 -31.52 0.67 -48.60
C ASP A 95 -30.57 -0.54 -48.53
N PRO A 96 -29.49 -0.56 -49.33
CA PRO A 96 -28.58 -1.70 -49.39
C PRO A 96 -27.72 -1.85 -48.13
N GLU A 97 -27.90 -1.01 -47.11
CA GLU A 97 -27.30 -1.14 -45.77
C GLU A 97 -28.27 -1.79 -44.76
N VAL A 98 -29.49 -2.19 -45.18
CA VAL A 98 -30.54 -2.78 -44.33
C VAL A 98 -30.98 -4.12 -44.90
N HIS A 99 -30.33 -5.20 -44.45
CA HIS A 99 -30.61 -6.55 -44.92
C HIS A 99 -30.15 -7.61 -43.92
N PRO A 100 -30.65 -8.85 -44.01
CA PRO A 100 -30.23 -9.96 -43.15
C PRO A 100 -28.70 -10.09 -43.02
N GLY A 101 -28.21 -9.94 -41.79
CA GLY A 101 -26.79 -10.05 -41.46
C GLY A 101 -25.93 -8.84 -41.85
N ALA A 102 -26.52 -7.68 -42.13
CA ALA A 102 -25.79 -6.40 -42.14
C ALA A 102 -25.19 -6.10 -40.76
N ALA A 103 -24.31 -5.10 -40.67
CA ALA A 103 -23.78 -4.66 -39.38
C ALA A 103 -24.70 -3.59 -38.80
N GLU A 104 -25.12 -3.77 -37.55
CA GLU A 104 -25.85 -2.75 -36.81
C GLU A 104 -25.01 -1.48 -36.65
N VAL A 105 -25.63 -0.31 -36.84
CA VAL A 105 -25.05 1.00 -36.57
C VAL A 105 -26.01 1.81 -35.71
N CYS A 106 -25.50 2.72 -34.86
CA CYS A 106 -26.35 3.49 -33.95
C CYS A 106 -27.17 4.59 -34.67
N ASP A 107 -28.13 4.20 -35.50
CA ASP A 107 -29.02 5.09 -36.25
C ASP A 107 -30.52 4.87 -35.97
N GLY A 108 -30.87 3.87 -35.16
CA GLY A 108 -32.23 3.52 -34.79
C GLY A 108 -32.96 2.70 -35.86
N VAL A 109 -32.23 2.10 -36.79
CA VAL A 109 -32.72 1.14 -37.78
C VAL A 109 -32.24 -0.26 -37.39
N ASP A 110 -33.09 -1.27 -37.59
CA ASP A 110 -32.71 -2.69 -37.51
C ASP A 110 -32.04 -3.03 -38.84
N ASN A 111 -30.72 -2.85 -38.92
CA ASN A 111 -29.95 -3.01 -40.16
C ASN A 111 -29.86 -4.49 -40.55
N ASP A 112 -29.77 -5.40 -39.60
CA ASP A 112 -29.58 -6.83 -39.84
C ASP A 112 -30.89 -7.64 -39.91
N CYS A 113 -32.03 -6.95 -39.79
CA CYS A 113 -33.39 -7.46 -39.85
C CYS A 113 -33.67 -8.61 -38.85
N ASP A 114 -32.98 -8.66 -37.71
CA ASP A 114 -33.16 -9.71 -36.69
C ASP A 114 -34.33 -9.44 -35.72
N GLY A 115 -34.93 -8.26 -35.81
CA GLY A 115 -36.04 -7.80 -34.97
C GLY A 115 -35.61 -7.06 -33.71
N THR A 116 -34.33 -6.81 -33.52
CA THR A 116 -33.75 -5.92 -32.51
C THR A 116 -33.13 -4.70 -33.18
N THR A 117 -33.07 -3.57 -32.48
CA THR A 117 -32.54 -2.32 -33.04
C THR A 117 -31.27 -1.94 -32.32
N ASP A 118 -30.22 -1.66 -33.07
CA ASP A 118 -28.90 -1.20 -32.62
C ASP A 118 -28.19 -2.16 -31.63
N GLN A 119 -28.55 -3.44 -31.60
CA GLN A 119 -27.99 -4.38 -30.62
C GLN A 119 -26.58 -4.78 -31.03
N GLY A 120 -25.58 -4.33 -30.26
CA GLY A 120 -24.18 -4.56 -30.60
C GLY A 120 -23.72 -3.70 -31.78
N ALA A 121 -24.43 -2.60 -32.03
CA ALA A 121 -24.14 -1.65 -33.09
C ALA A 121 -22.72 -1.09 -33.03
N GLU A 122 -22.13 -0.88 -34.21
CA GLU A 122 -20.92 -0.09 -34.31
C GLU A 122 -21.19 1.34 -33.81
N GLY A 123 -20.53 1.70 -32.70
CA GLY A 123 -20.74 2.96 -31.99
C GLY A 123 -21.43 2.83 -30.64
N SER A 124 -21.89 1.62 -30.25
CA SER A 124 -22.32 1.36 -28.86
C SER A 124 -21.15 1.50 -27.90
N ALA A 125 -21.43 1.94 -26.68
CA ALA A 125 -20.46 2.01 -25.60
C ALA A 125 -20.95 1.20 -24.40
N ASP A 126 -19.99 0.80 -23.56
CA ASP A 126 -20.25 0.23 -22.25
C ASP A 126 -20.60 1.38 -21.28
N TRP A 127 -21.78 1.32 -20.68
CA TRP A 127 -22.25 2.27 -19.69
C TRP A 127 -22.33 1.61 -18.31
N TYR A 128 -21.76 2.27 -17.31
CA TYR A 128 -21.65 1.76 -15.94
C TYR A 128 -22.53 2.60 -15.02
N ALA A 129 -23.23 1.97 -14.08
CA ALA A 129 -24.04 2.68 -13.11
C ALA A 129 -23.13 3.48 -12.17
N ASP A 130 -23.48 4.74 -11.91
CA ASP A 130 -22.81 5.69 -11.03
C ASP A 130 -23.77 5.99 -9.86
N GLY A 131 -23.57 5.27 -8.76
CA GLY A 131 -24.48 5.22 -7.62
C GLY A 131 -24.40 6.42 -6.68
N ASP A 132 -23.24 7.09 -6.62
CA ASP A 132 -22.98 8.21 -5.72
C ASP A 132 -22.77 9.57 -6.42
N GLY A 133 -22.63 9.57 -7.74
CA GLY A 133 -22.60 10.73 -8.60
C GLY A 133 -21.24 11.41 -8.73
N ASP A 134 -20.13 10.69 -8.55
CA ASP A 134 -18.78 11.24 -8.70
C ASP A 134 -18.24 11.19 -10.15
N GLY A 135 -18.95 10.49 -11.05
CA GLY A 135 -18.64 10.39 -12.46
C GLY A 135 -17.87 9.12 -12.84
N PHE A 136 -17.60 8.23 -11.90
CA PHE A 136 -17.16 6.86 -12.13
C PHE A 136 -18.30 5.90 -11.81
N GLY A 137 -18.34 4.78 -12.51
CA GLY A 137 -19.35 3.76 -12.31
C GLY A 137 -18.73 2.41 -12.03
N ALA A 138 -19.57 1.49 -11.56
CA ALA A 138 -19.17 0.14 -11.20
C ALA A 138 -20.13 -0.93 -11.76
N GLY A 139 -19.63 -2.18 -11.79
CA GLY A 139 -20.44 -3.36 -12.07
C GLY A 139 -20.45 -3.81 -13.54
N GLU A 140 -21.46 -4.60 -13.90
CA GLU A 140 -21.59 -5.11 -15.27
C GLU A 140 -22.10 -4.00 -16.20
N PRO A 141 -21.45 -3.77 -17.34
CA PRO A 141 -21.84 -2.68 -18.23
C PRO A 141 -23.15 -2.98 -18.96
N GLU A 142 -23.96 -1.93 -19.16
CA GLU A 142 -25.06 -1.92 -20.13
C GLU A 142 -24.55 -1.38 -21.47
N VAL A 143 -24.61 -2.21 -22.51
CA VAL A 143 -24.15 -1.83 -23.85
C VAL A 143 -25.26 -1.10 -24.59
N SER A 144 -25.03 0.17 -24.93
CA SER A 144 -26.02 0.98 -25.65
C SER A 144 -25.37 2.13 -26.43
N CYS A 145 -26.08 2.63 -27.44
CA CYS A 145 -25.65 3.76 -28.27
C CYS A 145 -25.63 5.11 -27.51
N ALA A 146 -26.34 5.21 -26.39
CA ALA A 146 -26.40 6.38 -25.54
C ALA A 146 -26.64 5.95 -24.09
N ALA A 147 -26.31 6.82 -23.14
CA ALA A 147 -26.53 6.57 -21.71
C ALA A 147 -27.97 6.08 -21.46
N PRO A 148 -28.17 4.91 -20.83
CA PRO A 148 -29.49 4.40 -20.50
C PRO A 148 -30.33 5.40 -19.70
N ASP A 149 -29.68 6.10 -18.76
CA ASP A 149 -30.22 7.22 -18.00
C ASP A 149 -29.09 8.14 -17.48
N GLU A 150 -29.45 9.14 -16.68
CA GLU A 150 -28.51 10.12 -16.09
C GLU A 150 -27.63 9.53 -14.96
N THR A 151 -27.87 8.27 -14.56
CA THR A 151 -27.10 7.55 -13.52
C THR A 151 -26.12 6.55 -14.13
N HIS A 152 -25.81 6.70 -15.42
CA HIS A 152 -24.80 5.90 -16.08
C HIS A 152 -23.70 6.76 -16.71
N VAL A 153 -22.47 6.31 -16.56
CA VAL A 153 -21.26 6.98 -17.05
C VAL A 153 -20.43 6.02 -17.90
N LEU A 154 -19.53 6.60 -18.71
CA LEU A 154 -18.59 5.81 -19.54
C LEU A 154 -17.38 5.31 -18.76
N GLN A 155 -17.15 5.89 -17.58
CA GLN A 155 -15.92 5.71 -16.84
C GLN A 155 -16.13 4.61 -15.80
N ASP A 156 -15.56 3.44 -16.05
CA ASP A 156 -15.54 2.32 -15.09
C ASP A 156 -14.44 2.50 -14.04
N GLY A 157 -14.46 1.64 -13.02
CA GLY A 157 -13.38 1.43 -12.07
C GLY A 157 -13.67 1.93 -10.67
N ASP A 158 -14.91 2.34 -10.38
CA ASP A 158 -15.32 2.66 -9.02
C ASP A 158 -15.36 1.37 -8.16
N CYS A 159 -14.63 1.41 -7.04
CA CYS A 159 -14.49 0.32 -6.10
C CYS A 159 -15.47 0.41 -4.92
N ASP A 160 -16.12 1.56 -4.70
CA ASP A 160 -17.22 1.76 -3.76
C ASP A 160 -18.25 2.78 -4.29
N ASP A 161 -19.11 2.32 -5.19
CA ASP A 161 -20.24 3.03 -5.86
C ASP A 161 -21.31 3.64 -4.92
N GLY A 162 -21.06 3.63 -3.60
CA GLY A 162 -21.86 4.28 -2.58
C GLY A 162 -21.16 5.45 -1.88
N ASP A 163 -19.90 5.75 -2.20
CA ASP A 163 -19.10 6.80 -1.59
C ASP A 163 -18.31 7.62 -2.62
N ALA A 164 -18.84 8.80 -2.97
CA ALA A 164 -18.27 9.73 -3.94
C ALA A 164 -16.86 10.27 -3.61
N ALA A 165 -16.24 9.84 -2.51
CA ALA A 165 -14.84 10.07 -2.19
C ALA A 165 -13.91 8.92 -2.62
N VAL A 166 -14.46 7.81 -3.10
CA VAL A 166 -13.79 6.57 -3.46
C VAL A 166 -13.96 6.32 -4.95
N HIS A 167 -12.98 6.72 -5.75
CA HIS A 167 -13.03 6.57 -7.21
C HIS A 167 -11.63 6.73 -7.84
N PRO A 168 -11.40 6.23 -9.06
CA PRO A 168 -10.13 6.42 -9.75
C PRO A 168 -9.62 7.87 -9.75
N GLY A 169 -8.42 8.06 -9.19
CA GLY A 169 -7.76 9.36 -9.06
C GLY A 169 -8.26 10.26 -7.92
N ALA A 170 -9.07 9.75 -6.98
CA ALA A 170 -9.35 10.45 -5.73
C ALA A 170 -8.08 10.68 -4.90
N LEU A 171 -8.18 11.53 -3.87
CA LEU A 171 -7.04 11.79 -3.02
C LEU A 171 -6.91 10.69 -1.95
N GLU A 172 -5.84 9.92 -2.07
CA GLU A 172 -5.46 8.97 -1.03
C GLU A 172 -5.21 9.61 0.33
N GLN A 173 -5.82 9.00 1.33
CA GLN A 173 -5.63 9.32 2.73
C GLN A 173 -5.09 8.09 3.45
N CYS A 174 -4.31 8.32 4.51
CA CYS A 174 -3.88 7.23 5.34
C CYS A 174 -5.00 6.82 6.31
N ASP A 175 -6.08 6.24 5.83
CA ASP A 175 -7.22 5.80 6.66
C ASP A 175 -7.67 4.35 6.38
N GLY A 176 -6.93 3.66 5.51
CA GLY A 176 -7.19 2.26 5.13
C GLY A 176 -8.40 2.10 4.22
N VAL A 177 -8.87 3.20 3.62
CA VAL A 177 -9.78 3.18 2.48
C VAL A 177 -8.94 3.44 1.24
N ASP A 178 -8.92 2.46 0.33
CA ASP A 178 -8.40 2.63 -1.03
C ASP A 178 -9.32 3.61 -1.75
N SER A 179 -8.96 4.89 -1.68
CA SER A 179 -9.82 5.99 -2.14
C SER A 179 -9.70 6.17 -3.65
N ASP A 180 -8.56 5.82 -4.24
CA ASP A 180 -8.34 5.98 -5.68
C ASP A 180 -8.48 4.68 -6.49
N CYS A 181 -8.89 3.59 -5.84
CA CYS A 181 -9.10 2.27 -6.45
C CYS A 181 -7.83 1.70 -7.11
N ASP A 182 -6.65 2.12 -6.65
CA ASP A 182 -5.34 1.54 -7.01
C ASP A 182 -4.77 0.75 -5.82
N PRO A 183 -4.78 -0.60 -5.85
CA PRO A 183 -4.32 -1.42 -4.73
C PRO A 183 -2.82 -1.27 -4.39
N ASP A 184 -2.04 -0.56 -5.21
CA ASP A 184 -0.60 -0.35 -5.02
C ASP A 184 -0.26 0.99 -4.32
N ASN A 185 -1.24 1.86 -4.03
CA ASN A 185 -1.02 3.26 -3.69
C ASN A 185 -1.03 3.61 -2.18
N GLU A 186 -1.43 2.70 -1.29
CA GLU A 186 -1.62 2.97 0.16
C GLU A 186 -0.29 3.19 0.92
N ARG A 187 0.82 3.35 0.20
CA ARG A 187 2.18 3.46 0.75
C ARG A 187 2.74 4.84 0.55
N SER A 188 3.62 5.25 1.47
CA SER A 188 4.32 6.54 1.38
C SER A 188 3.41 7.78 1.40
N ILE A 189 2.14 7.62 1.83
CA ILE A 189 1.20 8.73 2.04
C ILE A 189 1.45 9.38 3.40
N VAL A 190 1.30 10.70 3.46
CA VAL A 190 1.27 11.43 4.74
C VAL A 190 0.04 12.33 4.78
N THR A 191 -0.81 12.13 5.78
CA THR A 191 -2.01 12.93 5.99
C THR A 191 -1.83 13.78 7.25
N PHE A 192 -2.12 15.08 7.17
CA PHE A 192 -2.19 15.95 8.33
C PHE A 192 -3.66 16.16 8.73
N LEU A 193 -3.96 15.91 10.00
CA LEU A 193 -5.27 16.08 10.62
C LEU A 193 -5.22 17.30 11.56
N PRO A 194 -5.76 18.47 11.15
CA PRO A 194 -5.73 19.65 11.99
C PRO A 194 -6.51 19.49 13.29
N ALA A 195 -5.94 19.96 14.43
CA ALA A 195 -6.62 19.90 15.72
C ALA A 195 -7.87 20.80 15.83
N ASP A 196 -8.05 21.73 14.89
CA ASP A 196 -9.20 22.63 14.83
C ASP A 196 -10.43 22.02 14.14
N GLY A 197 -10.34 20.76 13.68
CA GLY A 197 -11.41 20.05 12.99
C GLY A 197 -11.60 20.47 11.53
N ALA A 198 -10.65 21.20 10.95
CA ALA A 198 -10.60 21.40 9.51
C ALA A 198 -10.40 20.06 8.76
N ALA A 199 -10.76 20.04 7.48
CA ALA A 199 -10.63 18.85 6.64
C ALA A 199 -9.17 18.34 6.61
N PRO A 200 -8.96 17.01 6.50
CA PRO A 200 -7.63 16.43 6.31
C PRO A 200 -6.87 17.06 5.14
N GLU A 201 -5.55 17.19 5.30
CA GLU A 201 -4.66 17.73 4.28
C GLU A 201 -3.65 16.67 3.85
N SER A 202 -3.52 16.40 2.54
CA SER A 202 -2.39 15.61 2.06
C SER A 202 -1.09 16.38 2.19
N TRP A 203 -0.13 15.79 2.89
CA TRP A 203 1.24 16.28 3.05
C TRP A 203 2.25 15.38 2.33
N THR A 204 1.80 14.35 1.59
CA THR A 204 2.63 13.37 0.87
C THR A 204 3.78 14.01 0.09
N GLU A 205 3.48 14.98 -0.78
CA GLU A 205 4.49 15.70 -1.57
C GLU A 205 5.55 16.41 -0.72
N ARG A 206 5.17 16.88 0.48
CA ARG A 206 6.12 17.52 1.41
C ARG A 206 7.13 16.51 1.97
N PHE A 207 6.81 15.23 2.03
CA PHE A 207 7.75 14.21 2.49
C PHE A 207 8.47 13.50 1.33
N ALA A 208 7.85 13.45 0.14
CA ALA A 208 8.48 12.95 -1.08
C ALA A 208 9.72 13.77 -1.52
N GLU A 209 9.86 15.02 -1.09
CA GLU A 209 11.08 15.82 -1.29
C GLU A 209 12.34 15.24 -0.61
N GLY A 210 12.16 14.40 0.42
CA GLY A 210 13.25 13.78 1.16
C GLY A 210 13.88 12.62 0.40
N ALA A 211 15.21 12.52 0.44
CA ALA A 211 15.94 11.38 -0.10
C ALA A 211 17.01 10.87 0.89
N ALA A 212 17.47 9.63 0.71
CA ALA A 212 18.46 9.00 1.60
C ALA A 212 19.78 9.79 1.77
N PHE A 213 20.11 10.64 0.81
CA PHE A 213 21.30 11.50 0.87
C PHE A 213 20.96 12.97 1.14
N ALA A 214 19.69 13.32 1.23
CA ALA A 214 19.19 14.66 1.51
C ALA A 214 17.82 14.61 2.23
N PRO A 215 17.79 14.20 3.51
CA PRO A 215 16.57 14.24 4.32
C PRO A 215 16.04 15.67 4.41
N VAL A 216 14.72 15.83 4.30
CA VAL A 216 14.12 17.16 4.29
C VAL A 216 13.72 17.59 5.70
N THR A 217 14.07 18.81 6.11
CA THR A 217 13.61 19.36 7.39
C THR A 217 12.19 19.93 7.26
N ARG A 218 11.30 19.53 8.16
CA ARG A 218 9.93 20.03 8.24
C ARG A 218 9.66 20.65 9.60
N VAL A 219 9.20 21.90 9.57
CA VAL A 219 8.81 22.63 10.78
C VAL A 219 7.29 22.56 10.91
N VAL A 220 6.80 21.94 11.97
CA VAL A 220 5.37 21.80 12.25
C VAL A 220 5.00 22.83 13.31
N SER A 221 4.24 23.85 12.91
CA SER A 221 3.86 24.98 13.78
C SER A 221 2.35 25.13 13.92
N ARG A 222 1.57 24.16 13.44
CA ARG A 222 0.12 24.08 13.62
C ARG A 222 -0.18 22.80 14.39
N ALA A 223 -1.08 22.90 15.36
CA ALA A 223 -1.47 21.74 16.15
C ALA A 223 -2.31 20.76 15.33
N GLY A 224 -2.09 19.46 15.54
CA GLY A 224 -2.77 18.40 14.80
C GLY A 224 -2.02 17.07 14.89
N THR A 225 -2.34 16.15 13.99
CA THR A 225 -1.71 14.84 13.89
C THR A 225 -1.16 14.63 12.49
N LEU A 226 0.10 14.19 12.38
CA LEU A 226 0.66 13.65 11.16
C LEU A 226 0.49 12.14 11.18
N ARG A 227 -0.21 11.60 10.18
CA ARG A 227 -0.38 10.18 9.98
C ARG A 227 0.43 9.70 8.80
N PHE A 228 1.19 8.63 9.00
CA PHE A 228 2.08 8.03 8.02
C PHE A 228 1.62 6.61 7.69
N CYS A 229 1.54 6.31 6.41
CA CYS A 229 1.29 4.96 5.93
C CYS A 229 2.61 4.18 5.77
N PRO A 230 2.57 2.85 5.52
CA PRO A 230 3.77 2.06 5.29
C PRO A 230 4.70 2.68 4.25
N GLY A 231 5.95 2.95 4.62
CA GLY A 231 6.90 3.67 3.78
C GLY A 231 8.13 4.14 4.53
N THR A 232 9.16 4.52 3.78
CA THR A 232 10.37 5.16 4.33
C THR A 232 10.39 6.63 3.95
N TYR A 233 10.39 7.49 4.96
CA TYR A 233 10.32 8.95 4.85
C TYR A 233 11.64 9.56 5.31
N PHE A 234 12.38 10.15 4.37
CA PHE A 234 13.66 10.78 4.68
C PHE A 234 13.45 12.22 5.19
N THR A 235 13.34 12.39 6.51
CA THR A 235 12.86 13.64 7.11
C THR A 235 13.50 13.97 8.45
N SER A 236 13.44 15.24 8.82
CA SER A 236 13.72 15.74 10.17
C SER A 236 12.58 16.65 10.59
N LEU A 237 11.85 16.27 11.63
CA LEU A 237 10.68 16.97 12.14
C LEU A 237 11.07 17.92 13.28
N ARG A 238 10.68 19.20 13.14
CA ARG A 238 10.85 20.23 14.17
C ARG A 238 9.50 20.66 14.71
N VAL A 239 9.21 20.28 15.94
CA VAL A 239 7.90 20.45 16.58
C VAL A 239 7.84 21.80 17.31
N ARG A 240 6.81 22.61 16.99
CA ARG A 240 6.57 23.94 17.56
C ARG A 240 5.14 24.18 18.04
N ALA A 241 4.30 23.16 17.97
CA ALA A 241 2.91 23.14 18.43
C ALA A 241 2.56 21.70 18.81
N ASP A 242 1.45 21.52 19.54
CA ASP A 242 0.98 20.19 19.95
C ASP A 242 0.83 19.26 18.74
N LEU A 243 1.51 18.13 18.76
CA LEU A 243 1.64 17.27 17.59
C LEU A 243 1.54 15.79 17.93
N GLY A 244 0.63 15.09 17.28
CA GLY A 244 0.68 13.63 17.14
C GLY A 244 1.46 13.23 15.89
N ILE A 245 2.26 12.18 15.98
CA ILE A 245 2.95 11.53 14.87
C ILE A 245 2.60 10.05 14.96
N GLU A 246 1.73 9.56 14.08
CA GLU A 246 1.20 8.20 14.14
C GLU A 246 1.49 7.45 12.84
N GLY A 247 1.95 6.21 12.94
CA GLY A 247 1.94 5.27 11.84
C GLY A 247 0.60 4.53 11.77
N TYR A 248 0.14 4.26 10.55
CA TYR A 248 -1.04 3.45 10.26
C TYR A 248 -0.59 2.10 9.71
N GLY A 249 -0.32 1.17 10.61
CA GLY A 249 0.28 -0.13 10.30
C GLY A 249 1.25 -0.58 11.39
N ASP A 250 2.01 -1.62 11.11
CA ASP A 250 3.04 -2.12 12.03
C ASP A 250 4.24 -1.16 12.09
N ALA A 251 4.80 -0.93 13.28
CA ALA A 251 5.88 0.04 13.49
C ALA A 251 7.12 -0.16 12.60
N ASP A 252 7.40 -1.41 12.20
CA ASP A 252 8.52 -1.78 11.31
C ASP A 252 8.31 -1.33 9.85
N GLU A 253 7.08 -1.04 9.43
CA GLU A 253 6.76 -0.67 8.06
C GLU A 253 6.76 0.85 7.82
N ILE A 254 6.68 1.65 8.89
CA ILE A 254 6.67 3.11 8.86
C ILE A 254 8.01 3.63 9.40
N VAL A 255 8.91 4.03 8.51
CA VAL A 255 10.27 4.44 8.88
C VAL A 255 10.47 5.93 8.63
N LEU A 256 10.76 6.70 9.67
CA LEU A 256 11.24 8.07 9.57
C LEU A 256 12.76 8.04 9.75
N SER A 257 13.50 8.32 8.68
CA SER A 257 14.97 8.26 8.68
C SER A 257 15.58 9.63 8.42
N ALA A 258 16.58 10.00 9.22
CA ALA A 258 17.35 11.22 9.02
C ALA A 258 18.78 10.97 8.49
N GLU A 259 19.10 9.71 8.12
CA GLU A 259 20.33 9.30 7.41
C GLU A 259 21.64 9.87 7.95
N LEU A 260 21.70 9.98 9.27
CA LEU A 260 22.77 10.53 10.08
C LEU A 260 23.15 11.96 9.67
N GLN A 261 22.17 12.76 9.24
CA GLN A 261 22.37 14.18 8.88
C GLN A 261 21.74 15.14 9.89
N HIS A 262 20.63 14.73 10.50
CA HIS A 262 19.83 15.53 11.44
C HIS A 262 19.22 14.63 12.52
N GLY A 263 18.71 15.22 13.60
CA GLY A 263 17.83 14.48 14.51
C GLY A 263 16.50 14.19 13.82
N VAL A 264 15.89 13.03 14.10
CA VAL A 264 14.65 12.61 13.43
C VAL A 264 13.46 13.46 13.92
N VAL A 265 13.25 13.52 15.24
CA VAL A 265 12.18 14.32 15.86
C VAL A 265 12.76 15.24 16.92
N ILE A 266 12.55 16.56 16.75
CA ILE A 266 13.15 17.59 17.59
C ILE A 266 12.05 18.49 18.16
N ALA A 267 11.85 18.44 19.47
CA ALA A 267 10.93 19.27 20.23
C ALA A 267 11.69 20.13 21.26
N ARG A 268 11.69 21.45 21.02
CA ARG A 268 12.39 22.44 21.88
C ARG A 268 11.49 23.56 22.41
N THR A 269 10.19 23.41 22.22
CA THR A 269 9.22 24.48 22.47
C THR A 269 8.48 24.17 23.76
N ASP A 270 8.68 25.00 24.78
CA ASP A 270 7.99 24.84 26.07
C ASP A 270 6.47 24.84 25.91
N GLY A 271 5.80 23.99 26.68
CA GLY A 271 4.34 23.87 26.73
C GLY A 271 3.72 23.10 25.57
N VAL A 272 4.53 22.39 24.78
CA VAL A 272 4.06 21.51 23.70
C VAL A 272 3.84 20.10 24.21
N THR A 273 2.73 19.48 23.79
CA THR A 273 2.51 18.04 23.89
C THR A 273 2.95 17.35 22.60
N LEU A 274 3.74 16.28 22.70
CA LEU A 274 4.20 15.49 21.57
C LEU A 274 3.88 14.01 21.82
N SER A 275 3.13 13.38 20.91
CA SER A 275 2.89 11.94 20.94
C SER A 275 3.41 11.25 19.69
N LEU A 276 4.09 10.12 19.85
CA LEU A 276 4.55 9.25 18.76
C LEU A 276 3.95 7.86 18.91
N SER A 277 3.49 7.25 17.83
CA SER A 277 2.99 5.87 17.87
C SER A 277 3.18 5.08 16.59
N SER A 278 3.41 3.78 16.74
CA SER A 278 3.44 2.76 15.66
C SER A 278 4.37 3.13 14.50
N LEU A 279 5.61 3.46 14.82
CA LEU A 279 6.61 3.85 13.82
C LEU A 279 8.04 3.56 14.26
N THR A 280 8.95 3.54 13.29
CA THR A 280 10.39 3.46 13.49
C THR A 280 11.05 4.81 13.23
N LEU A 281 11.84 5.29 14.18
CA LEU A 281 12.77 6.40 14.02
C LEU A 281 14.18 5.84 13.86
N GLU A 282 14.86 6.16 12.77
CA GLU A 282 16.19 5.61 12.55
C GLU A 282 17.21 6.59 12.04
N ARG A 283 18.47 6.22 12.28
CA ARG A 283 19.63 6.88 11.68
C ARG A 283 19.59 8.38 11.95
N GLY A 284 19.19 8.77 13.15
CA GLY A 284 19.25 10.15 13.58
C GLY A 284 20.68 10.57 13.90
N LEU A 285 21.05 11.80 13.57
CA LEU A 285 22.27 12.44 14.07
C LEU A 285 21.91 13.66 14.90
N GLY A 286 22.09 13.55 16.21
CA GLY A 286 22.03 14.71 17.10
C GLY A 286 23.03 15.75 16.61
N VAL A 287 22.61 17.02 16.51
CA VAL A 287 23.50 18.13 16.14
C VAL A 287 23.23 19.32 17.06
N GLY A 288 24.18 19.67 17.94
CA GLY A 288 23.97 20.67 19.00
C GLY A 288 25.19 20.85 19.91
N VAL A 289 25.11 21.70 20.93
CA VAL A 289 26.16 21.86 21.96
C VAL A 289 25.51 21.69 23.33
N VAL A 290 25.92 20.65 24.07
CA VAL A 290 25.47 20.39 25.45
C VAL A 290 26.74 20.17 26.28
N LEU A 291 26.94 20.95 27.34
CA LEU A 291 28.12 20.84 28.23
C LEU A 291 29.48 20.99 27.53
N GLU A 292 29.58 21.93 26.58
CA GLU A 292 30.81 22.21 25.78
C GLU A 292 31.24 21.12 24.79
N GLU A 293 30.61 19.94 24.80
CA GLU A 293 30.76 18.88 23.79
C GLU A 293 29.48 18.75 22.95
N GLN A 294 29.64 18.31 21.70
CA GLN A 294 28.61 18.46 20.68
C GLN A 294 27.60 17.30 20.77
N THR A 295 26.33 17.62 20.49
CA THR A 295 25.24 16.76 19.99
C THR A 295 24.29 16.08 21.00
N ALA A 296 22.98 16.26 20.81
CA ALA A 296 21.91 15.70 21.64
C ALA A 296 20.81 15.08 20.76
N GLY A 297 20.24 13.94 21.16
CA GLY A 297 19.00 13.37 20.62
C GLY A 297 19.07 13.00 19.14
N GLY A 298 19.63 11.83 18.81
CA GLY A 298 19.65 11.35 17.43
C GLY A 298 18.25 10.99 16.94
N GLY A 299 17.58 10.05 17.59
CA GLY A 299 16.20 9.70 17.28
C GLY A 299 15.22 10.80 17.71
N VAL A 300 15.13 11.02 19.03
CA VAL A 300 14.25 12.03 19.63
C VAL A 300 15.06 12.99 20.48
N GLU A 301 14.88 14.29 20.23
CA GLU A 301 15.37 15.35 21.10
C GLU A 301 14.19 16.06 21.76
N CYS A 302 14.06 15.89 23.08
CA CYS A 302 13.13 16.62 23.92
C CYS A 302 13.90 17.57 24.85
N ASP A 303 13.75 18.87 24.62
CA ASP A 303 14.46 19.89 25.38
C ASP A 303 13.52 21.03 25.78
N GLY A 304 13.32 21.20 27.09
CA GLY A 304 12.39 22.17 27.65
C GLY A 304 11.18 21.51 28.30
N LEU A 305 10.16 22.29 28.62
CA LEU A 305 8.95 21.82 29.29
C LEU A 305 7.99 21.20 28.27
N VAL A 306 8.36 20.04 27.73
CA VAL A 306 7.56 19.26 26.76
C VAL A 306 7.04 17.99 27.42
N ASP A 307 5.76 17.68 27.17
CA ASP A 307 5.15 16.41 27.57
C ASP A 307 5.24 15.43 26.39
N LEU A 308 6.08 14.41 26.53
CA LEU A 308 6.36 13.40 25.51
C LEU A 308 5.68 12.07 25.85
N THR A 309 4.89 11.56 24.93
CA THR A 309 4.35 10.18 25.00
C THR A 309 4.81 9.39 23.79
N MET A 310 5.28 8.16 23.99
CA MET A 310 5.63 7.25 22.90
C MET A 310 5.00 5.88 23.17
N SER A 311 4.36 5.29 22.17
CA SER A 311 3.77 3.95 22.27
C SER A 311 4.05 3.13 21.03
N ASP A 312 4.56 1.89 21.15
CA ASP A 312 4.85 1.05 19.98
C ASP A 312 5.80 1.77 19.00
N VAL A 313 6.96 2.21 19.51
CA VAL A 313 7.95 2.95 18.72
C VAL A 313 9.30 2.26 18.80
N ILE A 314 9.98 2.17 17.67
CA ILE A 314 11.36 1.69 17.59
C ILE A 314 12.27 2.89 17.33
N VAL A 315 13.34 3.05 18.12
CA VAL A 315 14.39 4.04 17.89
C VAL A 315 15.71 3.32 17.71
N GLN A 316 16.26 3.40 16.49
CA GLN A 316 17.42 2.61 16.12
C GLN A 316 18.52 3.35 15.36
N ASP A 317 19.72 2.77 15.36
CA ASP A 317 20.86 3.16 14.53
C ASP A 317 21.23 4.66 14.62
N SER A 318 20.85 5.32 15.70
CA SER A 318 21.01 6.76 15.86
C SER A 318 22.30 7.09 16.58
N ARG A 319 22.80 8.31 16.36
CA ARG A 319 24.07 8.81 16.89
C ARG A 319 23.91 10.19 17.49
N ALA A 320 24.52 10.40 18.66
CA ALA A 320 24.66 11.72 19.27
C ALA A 320 25.82 11.70 20.27
N GLY A 321 26.03 12.80 20.97
CA GLY A 321 26.98 12.90 22.07
C GLY A 321 26.31 12.47 23.36
N VAL A 322 25.04 12.83 23.50
CA VAL A 322 24.19 12.49 24.65
C VAL A 322 22.81 12.05 24.17
N GLY A 323 22.32 10.91 24.66
CA GLY A 323 21.00 10.38 24.34
C GLY A 323 20.84 10.09 22.87
N ALA A 324 21.61 9.14 22.33
CA ALA A 324 21.64 8.90 20.89
C ALA A 324 20.29 8.40 20.34
N GLY A 325 19.63 7.48 21.04
CA GLY A 325 18.22 7.18 20.79
C GLY A 325 17.34 8.36 21.21
N ILE A 326 17.25 8.60 22.51
CA ILE A 326 16.38 9.63 23.09
C ILE A 326 17.17 10.52 24.05
N TYR A 327 17.02 11.83 23.86
CA TYR A 327 17.53 12.84 24.78
C TYR A 327 16.36 13.57 25.45
N LEU A 328 16.38 13.61 26.77
CA LEU A 328 15.39 14.31 27.60
C LEU A 328 16.09 15.34 28.49
N ARG A 329 15.68 16.61 28.41
CA ARG A 329 16.14 17.65 29.33
C ARG A 329 14.99 18.56 29.74
N GLY A 330 14.55 18.43 30.99
CA GLY A 330 13.44 19.20 31.55
C GLY A 330 12.05 18.75 31.06
N CYS A 331 11.99 17.65 30.30
CA CYS A 331 10.75 17.06 29.80
C CYS A 331 10.12 16.12 30.81
N THR A 332 8.81 15.89 30.65
CA THR A 332 8.12 14.73 31.22
C THR A 332 7.92 13.71 30.11
N ALA A 333 8.37 12.48 30.30
CA ALA A 333 8.25 11.43 29.27
C ALA A 333 7.54 10.18 29.79
N THR A 334 6.64 9.63 28.97
CA THR A 334 6.03 8.31 29.21
C THR A 334 6.18 7.47 27.95
N LEU A 335 6.88 6.34 28.06
CA LEU A 335 7.17 5.42 26.97
C LEU A 335 6.53 4.07 27.30
N SER A 336 5.73 3.53 26.38
CA SER A 336 5.13 2.20 26.51
C SER A 336 5.43 1.34 25.29
N ASP A 337 5.89 0.10 25.49
CA ASP A 337 6.13 -0.83 24.37
C ASP A 337 7.11 -0.24 23.33
N VAL A 338 8.16 0.43 23.82
CA VAL A 338 9.19 1.08 22.99
C VAL A 338 10.45 0.22 22.92
N THR A 339 11.11 0.19 21.77
CA THR A 339 12.44 -0.45 21.63
C THR A 339 13.49 0.59 21.30
N LEU A 340 14.55 0.68 22.10
CA LEU A 340 15.73 1.51 21.85
C LEU A 340 16.92 0.59 21.56
N ARG A 341 17.37 0.52 20.30
CA ARG A 341 18.45 -0.39 19.93
C ARG A 341 19.50 0.14 18.99
N ASP A 342 20.70 -0.42 19.05
CA ASP A 342 21.79 -0.11 18.12
C ASP A 342 22.19 1.39 18.09
N ASN A 343 21.89 2.14 19.15
CA ASN A 343 22.18 3.57 19.22
C ASN A 343 23.55 3.82 19.85
N VAL A 344 24.28 4.81 19.33
CA VAL A 344 25.66 5.11 19.76
C VAL A 344 25.79 6.55 20.22
N ALA A 345 26.02 6.74 21.52
CA ALA A 345 26.34 8.03 22.12
C ALA A 345 27.85 8.19 22.35
N ASP A 346 28.40 9.39 22.19
CA ASP A 346 29.82 9.61 22.52
C ASP A 346 30.07 9.66 24.03
N TYR A 347 29.09 10.10 24.83
CA TYR A 347 29.27 10.34 26.27
C TYR A 347 28.21 9.66 27.14
N TYR A 348 26.97 10.16 27.17
CA TYR A 348 25.92 9.65 28.07
C TYR A 348 24.77 8.98 27.31
N GLY A 349 24.37 7.79 27.73
CA GLY A 349 23.11 7.16 27.34
C GLY A 349 23.02 6.85 25.86
N GLY A 350 23.48 5.66 25.44
CA GLY A 350 23.34 5.22 24.06
C GLY A 350 21.87 5.14 23.65
N GLY A 351 21.06 4.44 24.44
CA GLY A 351 19.61 4.37 24.26
C GLY A 351 18.89 5.64 24.68
N LEU A 352 18.98 6.01 25.97
CA LEU A 352 18.30 7.19 26.52
C LEU A 352 19.16 7.95 27.52
N ALA A 353 19.13 9.28 27.47
CA ALA A 353 19.71 10.15 28.48
C ALA A 353 18.66 11.11 29.05
N LEU A 354 18.48 11.09 30.37
CA LEU A 354 17.62 11.99 31.14
C LEU A 354 18.48 12.98 31.94
N LEU A 355 18.46 14.25 31.54
CA LEU A 355 19.24 15.34 32.14
C LEU A 355 18.32 16.30 32.91
N GLY A 356 17.56 15.75 33.86
CA GLY A 356 16.55 16.45 34.65
C GLY A 356 15.13 16.29 34.08
N GLY A 357 14.14 16.24 34.97
CA GLY A 357 12.76 15.88 34.65
C GLY A 357 12.41 14.47 35.09
N GLU A 358 11.26 13.96 34.64
CA GLU A 358 10.76 12.65 35.02
C GLU A 358 10.44 11.83 33.76
N ALA A 359 10.86 10.57 33.74
CA ALA A 359 10.57 9.64 32.66
C ALA A 359 10.07 8.30 33.23
N THR A 360 8.99 7.77 32.64
CA THR A 360 8.47 6.42 32.92
C THR A 360 8.58 5.58 31.66
N LEU A 361 9.23 4.43 31.77
CA LEU A 361 9.38 3.43 30.73
C LEU A 361 8.62 2.18 31.18
N GLU A 362 7.58 1.81 30.44
CA GLU A 362 6.74 0.64 30.70
C GLU A 362 6.87 -0.35 29.54
N ARG A 363 7.26 -1.60 29.81
CA ARG A 363 7.53 -2.61 28.75
C ARG A 363 8.48 -2.10 27.66
N VAL A 364 9.52 -1.37 28.07
CA VAL A 364 10.52 -0.83 27.14
C VAL A 364 11.72 -1.75 27.07
N THR A 365 12.21 -2.02 25.87
CA THR A 365 13.46 -2.75 25.64
C THR A 365 14.56 -1.78 25.25
N VAL A 366 15.68 -1.79 25.97
CA VAL A 366 16.88 -0.99 25.70
C VAL A 366 18.02 -1.96 25.46
N GLN A 367 18.44 -2.14 24.21
CA GLN A 367 19.41 -3.17 23.86
C GLN A 367 20.48 -2.75 22.87
N ASP A 368 21.65 -3.39 22.91
CA ASP A 368 22.71 -3.19 21.92
C ASP A 368 23.17 -1.72 21.76
N ASN A 369 22.94 -0.88 22.77
CA ASN A 369 23.34 0.52 22.73
C ASN A 369 24.75 0.69 23.29
N VAL A 370 25.46 1.70 22.76
CA VAL A 370 26.86 1.97 23.11
C VAL A 370 27.05 3.41 23.56
N SER A 371 27.79 3.61 24.65
CA SER A 371 28.24 4.94 25.08
C SER A 371 29.55 4.92 25.87
N ASP A 372 30.03 6.06 26.36
CA ASP A 372 31.14 6.09 27.34
C ASP A 372 30.62 5.85 28.77
N HIS A 373 29.44 6.38 29.10
CA HIS A 373 28.78 6.31 30.40
C HIS A 373 27.28 6.00 30.23
N GLY A 374 26.80 4.89 30.81
CA GLY A 374 25.40 4.49 30.62
C GLY A 374 25.19 3.94 29.22
N GLY A 375 25.63 2.71 28.94
CA GLY A 375 25.55 2.14 27.59
C GLY A 375 24.12 2.17 27.07
N GLY A 376 23.17 1.70 27.90
CA GLY A 376 21.74 1.84 27.66
C GLY A 376 21.19 3.19 28.11
N LEU A 377 21.32 3.49 29.39
CA LEU A 377 20.60 4.58 30.07
C LEU A 377 21.55 5.53 30.83
N ALA A 378 21.24 6.83 30.83
CA ALA A 378 21.89 7.80 31.71
C ALA A 378 20.87 8.66 32.45
N VAL A 379 20.96 8.72 33.77
CA VAL A 379 20.12 9.55 34.64
C VAL A 379 21.01 10.56 35.34
N VAL A 380 20.98 11.82 34.90
CA VAL A 380 21.87 12.88 35.38
C VAL A 380 21.04 14.04 35.91
N GLY A 381 20.92 14.13 37.23
CA GLY A 381 20.22 15.22 37.89
C GLY A 381 21.16 16.39 38.20
N TYR A 382 21.06 17.47 37.43
CA TYR A 382 21.56 18.76 37.91
C TYR A 382 20.62 19.21 39.05
N ASP A 383 21.14 19.31 40.28
CA ASP A 383 20.43 19.66 41.52
C ASP A 383 19.43 18.62 42.10
N GLY A 384 19.40 17.36 41.60
CA GLY A 384 18.62 16.28 42.23
C GLY A 384 17.25 15.96 41.62
N ASP A 385 16.91 16.57 40.48
CA ASP A 385 15.56 16.55 39.90
C ASP A 385 15.38 15.57 38.71
N ALA A 386 16.29 14.61 38.51
CA ALA A 386 16.13 13.57 37.48
C ALA A 386 15.59 12.26 38.08
N ARG A 387 14.43 11.80 37.63
CA ARG A 387 13.83 10.52 38.04
C ARG A 387 13.46 9.67 36.84
N LEU A 388 14.00 8.45 36.78
CA LEU A 388 13.65 7.44 35.79
C LEU A 388 12.97 6.26 36.48
N SER A 389 11.75 5.92 36.04
CA SER A 389 11.03 4.72 36.48
C SER A 389 11.02 3.70 35.35
N LEU A 390 11.48 2.50 35.63
CA LEU A 390 11.39 1.33 34.76
C LEU A 390 10.31 0.40 35.32
N VAL A 391 9.31 0.08 34.51
CA VAL A 391 8.21 -0.85 34.84
C VAL A 391 8.22 -1.94 33.79
N ASP A 392 8.43 -3.19 34.21
CA ASP A 392 8.44 -4.36 33.31
C ASP A 392 9.34 -4.17 32.08
N SER A 393 10.45 -3.45 32.26
CA SER A 393 11.34 -3.01 31.19
C SER A 393 12.67 -3.76 31.23
N LEU A 394 13.26 -3.98 30.06
CA LEU A 394 14.47 -4.78 29.89
C LEU A 394 15.61 -3.92 29.35
N VAL A 395 16.74 -3.90 30.05
CA VAL A 395 17.98 -3.22 29.67
C VAL A 395 19.05 -4.28 29.48
N GLN A 396 19.35 -4.65 28.23
CA GLN A 396 20.22 -5.78 27.94
C GLN A 396 21.31 -5.53 26.90
N ASP A 397 22.41 -6.26 26.97
CA ASP A 397 23.46 -6.26 25.94
C ASP A 397 24.01 -4.85 25.59
N ASN A 398 23.87 -3.89 26.50
CA ASN A 398 24.39 -2.54 26.30
C ASN A 398 25.85 -2.45 26.76
N THR A 399 26.62 -1.59 26.11
CA THR A 399 28.05 -1.44 26.37
C THR A 399 28.41 0.01 26.71
N ALA A 400 29.00 0.23 27.88
CA ALA A 400 29.68 1.47 28.21
C ALA A 400 31.20 1.28 28.15
N ASN A 401 31.95 2.24 27.62
CA ASN A 401 33.41 2.14 27.67
C ASN A 401 33.96 2.29 29.10
N ARG A 402 33.26 3.02 29.98
CA ARG A 402 33.76 3.34 31.32
C ARG A 402 32.82 2.92 32.43
N LEU A 403 31.64 3.53 32.51
CA LEU A 403 30.78 3.42 33.69
C LEU A 403 29.37 3.01 33.29
N GLY A 404 28.79 2.01 33.95
CA GLY A 404 27.37 1.73 33.82
C GLY A 404 27.00 1.15 32.46
N GLY A 405 27.25 -0.15 32.22
CA GLY A 405 26.92 -0.78 30.93
C GLY A 405 25.43 -0.66 30.62
N GLY A 406 24.58 -1.00 31.58
CA GLY A 406 23.13 -0.82 31.49
C GLY A 406 22.73 0.62 31.78
N ALA A 407 23.09 1.15 32.96
CA ALA A 407 22.84 2.55 33.30
C ALA A 407 23.93 3.26 34.11
N VAL A 408 23.98 4.58 33.99
CA VAL A 408 24.69 5.45 34.93
C VAL A 408 23.69 6.36 35.65
N VAL A 409 23.83 6.51 36.96
CA VAL A 409 22.98 7.41 37.78
C VAL A 409 23.86 8.41 38.52
N GLU A 410 23.72 9.68 38.16
CA GLU A 410 24.47 10.79 38.74
C GLU A 410 23.52 11.84 39.33
N SER A 411 23.52 12.00 40.66
CA SER A 411 22.63 12.97 41.32
C SER A 411 21.15 12.87 40.92
N GLY A 412 20.68 11.68 40.59
CA GLY A 412 19.30 11.38 40.23
C GLY A 412 18.83 10.05 40.82
N THR A 413 17.61 9.62 40.46
CA THR A 413 17.04 8.35 40.92
C THR A 413 16.62 7.47 39.76
N LEU A 414 16.91 6.17 39.87
CA LEU A 414 16.40 5.14 38.98
C LEU A 414 15.63 4.13 39.82
N ASP A 415 14.34 3.98 39.54
CA ASP A 415 13.46 3.03 40.22
C ASP A 415 13.11 1.92 39.22
N CYS A 416 13.49 0.68 39.54
CA CYS A 416 13.18 -0.49 38.74
C CYS A 416 12.12 -1.33 39.45
N ALA A 417 11.01 -1.61 38.76
CA ALA A 417 9.97 -2.52 39.21
C ALA A 417 9.61 -3.51 38.10
N ALA A 418 9.45 -4.78 38.47
CA ALA A 418 9.05 -5.84 37.56
C ALA A 418 7.92 -6.70 38.14
N ASP A 419 7.03 -7.21 37.30
CA ASP A 419 6.21 -8.37 37.59
C ASP A 419 7.14 -9.61 37.62
N PRO A 420 7.14 -10.41 38.71
CA PRO A 420 7.93 -11.64 38.79
C PRO A 420 7.65 -12.68 37.69
N ALA A 421 6.59 -12.51 36.90
CA ALA A 421 6.27 -13.36 35.76
C ALA A 421 6.95 -12.93 34.44
N GLU A 422 7.49 -11.71 34.36
CA GLU A 422 8.09 -11.13 33.16
C GLU A 422 9.62 -11.07 33.28
N ILE A 423 10.33 -11.09 32.14
CA ILE A 423 11.78 -10.87 32.12
C ILE A 423 12.03 -9.36 32.03
N ALA A 424 12.35 -8.74 33.16
CA ALA A 424 12.61 -7.31 33.26
C ALA A 424 13.78 -7.03 34.21
N GLY A 425 14.54 -5.97 33.93
CA GLY A 425 15.74 -5.59 34.67
C GLY A 425 16.98 -5.41 33.78
N PHE A 426 18.16 -5.75 34.29
CA PHE A 426 19.46 -5.44 33.70
C PHE A 426 20.28 -6.71 33.40
N LEU A 427 20.42 -7.07 32.13
CA LEU A 427 21.03 -8.34 31.70
C LEU A 427 22.22 -8.14 30.76
N ALA A 428 23.30 -8.90 30.94
CA ALA A 428 24.42 -9.00 29.99
C ALA A 428 25.06 -7.66 29.56
N ASN A 429 24.91 -6.61 30.38
CA ASN A 429 25.48 -5.30 30.07
C ASN A 429 26.96 -5.25 30.48
N THR A 430 27.77 -4.48 29.74
CA THR A 430 29.23 -4.48 29.90
C THR A 430 29.79 -3.07 30.12
N ALA A 431 30.71 -2.90 31.08
CA ALA A 431 31.49 -1.67 31.29
C ALA A 431 32.87 -1.92 31.92
N ASP A 432 33.74 -0.90 32.04
CA ASP A 432 34.95 -1.01 32.88
C ASP A 432 34.60 -1.04 34.39
N SER A 433 33.44 -0.49 34.78
CA SER A 433 32.93 -0.44 36.16
C SER A 433 31.39 -0.40 36.15
N GLY A 434 30.74 -1.33 36.85
CA GLY A 434 29.28 -1.42 36.89
C GLY A 434 28.69 -1.79 35.55
N GLY A 435 28.79 -3.07 35.19
CA GLY A 435 28.14 -3.62 34.01
C GLY A 435 26.63 -3.34 34.02
N GLY A 436 25.93 -3.58 35.12
CA GLY A 436 24.51 -3.27 35.23
C GLY A 436 24.28 -1.78 35.42
N VAL A 437 24.62 -1.25 36.59
CA VAL A 437 24.47 0.17 36.94
C VAL A 437 25.70 0.72 37.67
N TYR A 438 26.11 1.94 37.33
CA TYR A 438 27.09 2.71 38.10
C TYR A 438 26.44 3.89 38.83
N LEU A 439 26.67 4.02 40.15
CA LEU A 439 26.15 5.13 40.95
C LEU A 439 27.26 6.14 41.30
N SER A 440 27.09 7.39 40.86
CA SER A 440 27.93 8.50 41.30
C SER A 440 27.33 9.18 42.55
N PRO A 441 28.09 10.06 43.25
CA PRO A 441 27.59 10.75 44.43
C PRO A 441 26.24 11.46 44.18
N GLY A 442 25.27 11.21 45.07
CA GLY A 442 23.90 11.74 44.95
C GLY A 442 22.96 10.88 44.08
N GLY A 443 23.49 9.87 43.39
CA GLY A 443 22.68 8.88 42.67
C GLY A 443 22.08 7.84 43.62
N ALA A 444 20.88 7.37 43.29
CA ALA A 444 20.21 6.28 43.99
C ALA A 444 19.50 5.34 43.00
N VAL A 445 19.47 4.05 43.35
CA VAL A 445 18.69 3.03 42.67
C VAL A 445 17.78 2.34 43.67
N THR A 446 16.53 2.11 43.28
CA THR A 446 15.66 1.14 43.95
C THR A 446 15.31 0.02 42.98
N SER A 447 15.25 -1.20 43.50
CA SER A 447 14.87 -2.40 42.77
C SER A 447 13.72 -3.07 43.51
N THR A 448 12.66 -3.44 42.79
CA THR A 448 11.56 -4.29 43.27
C THR A 448 11.35 -5.39 42.23
N ASP A 449 11.76 -6.61 42.56
CA ASP A 449 11.60 -7.82 41.73
C ASP A 449 12.30 -7.78 40.34
N CYS A 450 13.13 -6.78 40.05
CA CYS A 450 13.92 -6.74 38.81
C CYS A 450 15.05 -7.78 38.80
N ASP A 451 15.26 -8.42 37.66
CA ASP A 451 16.39 -9.32 37.40
C ASP A 451 17.66 -8.50 37.13
N TRP A 452 18.76 -8.86 37.78
CA TRP A 452 20.06 -8.20 37.62
C TRP A 452 21.08 -9.09 36.90
N GLY A 453 20.63 -10.18 36.28
CA GLY A 453 21.45 -11.09 35.50
C GLY A 453 22.17 -12.13 36.35
N SER A 454 22.35 -13.32 35.78
CA SER A 454 23.19 -14.35 36.40
C SER A 454 23.78 -15.31 35.37
N GLY A 455 24.97 -15.84 35.64
CA GLY A 455 25.57 -16.87 34.79
C GLY A 455 25.94 -16.35 33.39
N SER A 456 25.14 -16.68 32.36
CA SER A 456 25.39 -16.21 30.99
C SER A 456 24.72 -14.88 30.65
N SER A 457 23.79 -14.41 31.49
CA SER A 457 23.16 -13.08 31.37
C SER A 457 23.72 -12.10 32.40
N GLU A 458 24.86 -12.41 33.02
CA GLU A 458 25.45 -11.58 34.06
C GLU A 458 26.05 -10.30 33.48
N ASN A 459 25.98 -9.21 34.24
CA ASN A 459 26.61 -7.97 33.84
C ASN A 459 28.11 -7.98 34.19
N ASP A 460 28.97 -7.51 33.28
CA ASP A 460 30.44 -7.51 33.46
C ASP A 460 30.96 -6.09 33.70
N PRO A 461 31.70 -5.81 34.79
CA PRO A 461 32.14 -6.71 35.87
C PRO A 461 31.23 -6.85 37.09
N GLU A 462 30.30 -5.91 37.30
CA GLU A 462 29.41 -5.89 38.48
C GLU A 462 28.00 -5.44 38.10
N ASP A 463 26.97 -5.96 38.77
CA ASP A 463 25.59 -5.52 38.56
C ASP A 463 25.36 -4.10 39.07
N VAL A 464 25.90 -3.74 40.24
CA VAL A 464 25.85 -2.37 40.78
C VAL A 464 27.22 -1.94 41.30
N SER A 465 27.77 -0.86 40.74
CA SER A 465 29.10 -0.34 41.08
C SER A 465 29.02 1.02 41.77
N SER A 466 29.17 0.97 43.09
CA SER A 466 29.40 2.06 44.04
C SER A 466 29.81 1.48 45.42
N VAL A 467 29.49 0.21 45.64
CA VAL A 467 29.83 -0.64 46.78
C VAL A 467 30.23 -2.04 46.26
N ARG A 468 31.32 -2.63 46.78
CA ARG A 468 31.82 -3.98 46.38
C ARG A 468 30.96 -5.14 46.93
N ALA A 469 29.67 -5.19 46.60
CA ALA A 469 28.83 -6.34 46.90
C ALA A 469 27.84 -6.55 45.76
N ALA A 470 27.89 -7.74 45.15
CA ALA A 470 26.84 -8.22 44.26
C ALA A 470 25.56 -8.39 45.10
N TYR A 471 24.57 -7.54 44.83
CA TYR A 471 23.19 -7.70 45.25
C TYR A 471 22.43 -8.00 43.96
N GLY A 472 21.94 -9.22 43.77
CA GLY A 472 21.37 -9.59 42.47
C GLY A 472 21.17 -11.08 42.25
N ASP A 473 20.07 -11.62 42.79
CA ASP A 473 19.14 -12.41 41.99
C ASP A 473 17.72 -12.19 42.55
N ASP A 474 16.86 -11.48 41.80
CA ASP A 474 15.46 -11.20 42.15
C ASP A 474 15.24 -10.52 43.52
N GLU A 475 16.15 -9.64 43.95
CA GLU A 475 16.09 -8.99 45.27
C GLU A 475 15.51 -7.57 45.21
N THR A 476 14.64 -7.26 46.19
CA THR A 476 14.26 -5.87 46.49
C THR A 476 15.40 -5.21 47.26
N PHE A 477 15.89 -4.07 46.78
CA PHE A 477 16.95 -3.31 47.46
C PHE A 477 16.88 -1.81 47.16
N ALA A 478 17.54 -1.02 48.00
CA ALA A 478 17.83 0.39 47.77
C ALA A 478 19.34 0.63 47.92
N CYS A 479 19.96 1.22 46.89
CA CYS A 479 21.36 1.59 46.87
C CYS A 479 21.52 3.10 46.69
N ASP A 480 22.47 3.68 47.44
CA ASP A 480 22.97 5.02 47.21
C ASP A 480 24.51 5.02 47.20
N ALA A 481 25.12 6.20 47.10
CA ALA A 481 26.58 6.34 47.12
C ALA A 481 27.25 5.90 48.46
N SER A 482 26.48 5.62 49.51
CA SER A 482 26.97 5.24 50.83
C SER A 482 26.84 3.73 51.14
N GLY A 483 26.01 3.01 50.40
CA GLY A 483 25.67 1.62 50.72
C GLY A 483 24.46 1.10 49.96
N CYS A 484 24.27 -0.22 49.97
CA CYS A 484 23.01 -0.86 49.60
C CYS A 484 22.35 -1.47 50.84
N VAL A 485 21.02 -1.40 50.92
CA VAL A 485 20.20 -2.02 51.95
C VAL A 485 19.07 -2.82 51.28
N PRO A 486 18.69 -3.99 51.82
CA PRO A 486 17.46 -4.68 51.42
C PRO A 486 16.20 -3.87 51.73
#